data_AF-A0AAW2MIL2-F1
#
_entry.id   AF-A0AAW2MIL2-F1
#
_cell.length_a   1.000
_cell.length_b   1.000
_cell.length_c   1.000
_cell.angle_alpha   90.00
_cell.angle_beta   90.00
_cell.angle_gamma   90.00
#
_symmetry.space_group_name_H-M   'P 1'
#
loop_
_entity.id
_entity.type
_entity.pdbx_description
1 polymer ?
#
loop_
_entity_poly.entity_id
_entity_poly.type
_entity_poly.pdbx_seq_one_letter_code
_entity_poly.pdbx_strand_id
1 'polypeptide(L)'
;MVGASVLNQPQQFLIAHDHHSKIPDIDITLKEQECISLIKRCTNMEEFKRVHAQILKLGFFCSSFCASNLIATCALSQWGSMDYACSIFQQIDDPASFEFNAMIRGHVKEFNSEAALCTYLDMLEVGVEADNFTYPSLLKACASLSAVEEGMQIHGQVLKLGFVEDVFVQNSLINMYGKCGQIERSCAVFEQMDRKTVASWSAVIAAHANLGMWDECLSMFGEMNCEGCWRAEESTLVSVVSACAHLGALDLGRSTHGYLLRNLSGLNVAVQTSLIDMYIKCGSLDKGMSLFQRTARRNHKSYTVVVSGLANHGRGEEALNVFEQMLGEGFKPDDVVYVGVLSACSHAGLVEKGMRCFDRMRFEHGIEPTIQHYGCMVDLMGRAGMINEAFELIKSMPMAPNDVIWRSLLSSCKVHQNVELGEIAAGLLFQLKTQNAGDYLMLSNIYAEAGRWQDVSMTRVKMACTGLSQVPGSSSVEVKRKVHKFLSNDKSHPQCYEIYEMLHQMEWQLKFEGYYPDTSQVLLDVDEEEKRQRLSSHSQKLAIAFSLIHTSQGSTIRIARNVRMCSDCHTYSKLISVIYEREIIVKDRNVFHHFRDGTCSCKDYW
;
A
#
# COMPACT_ATOMS: atom_id res chain seq x y z
N MET A 1 -61.67 40.30 -0.38
CA MET A 1 -62.34 41.13 -1.41
C MET A 1 -61.26 41.56 -2.39
N VAL A 2 -61.28 41.02 -3.62
CA VAL A 2 -61.58 41.78 -4.87
C VAL A 2 -60.65 42.99 -5.01
N GLY A 3 -59.76 43.16 -5.99
CA GLY A 3 -59.68 42.68 -7.37
C GLY A 3 -59.32 43.89 -8.27
N ALA A 4 -58.56 43.65 -9.35
CA ALA A 4 -58.27 44.52 -10.51
C ALA A 4 -57.37 45.77 -10.27
N SER A 5 -56.22 46.00 -10.93
CA SER A 5 -55.80 46.00 -12.35
C SER A 5 -56.25 47.21 -13.18
N VAL A 6 -55.31 47.74 -14.00
CA VAL A 6 -55.45 48.39 -15.33
C VAL A 6 -54.84 49.81 -15.46
N LEU A 7 -53.59 49.82 -15.98
CA LEU A 7 -53.08 50.47 -17.20
C LEU A 7 -53.21 52.00 -17.49
N ASN A 8 -52.05 52.55 -17.90
CA ASN A 8 -51.77 53.54 -18.97
C ASN A 8 -52.27 54.99 -18.74
N GLN A 9 -51.50 56.06 -19.01
CA GLN A 9 -50.70 56.38 -20.21
C GLN A 9 -49.87 57.68 -19.98
N PRO A 10 -49.22 58.31 -20.99
CA PRO A 10 -47.78 58.41 -21.21
C PRO A 10 -47.13 59.78 -20.84
N GLN A 11 -45.80 59.83 -20.75
CA GLN A 11 -45.05 61.08 -20.95
C GLN A 11 -43.95 60.90 -21.99
N GLN A 12 -43.98 61.85 -22.93
CA GLN A 12 -43.20 61.95 -24.15
C GLN A 12 -42.03 62.92 -23.94
N PHE A 13 -40.90 62.58 -24.58
CA PHE A 13 -39.81 63.45 -25.05
C PHE A 13 -38.98 64.26 -24.06
N LEU A 14 -37.72 63.85 -23.91
CA LEU A 14 -36.58 64.73 -24.19
C LEU A 14 -35.48 63.91 -24.87
N ILE A 15 -35.33 64.17 -26.17
CA ILE A 15 -34.25 63.66 -27.02
C ILE A 15 -33.00 64.49 -26.70
N ALA A 16 -31.96 63.84 -26.19
CA ALA A 16 -30.60 64.27 -26.42
C ALA A 16 -29.99 63.30 -27.43
N HIS A 17 -29.78 63.79 -28.65
CA HIS A 17 -29.00 63.09 -29.66
C HIS A 17 -27.55 63.03 -29.18
N ASP A 18 -27.05 61.82 -28.93
CA ASP A 18 -25.62 61.56 -29.12
C ASP A 18 -25.46 60.36 -30.04
N HIS A 19 -24.70 60.60 -31.11
CA HIS A 19 -24.46 59.67 -32.20
C HIS A 19 -23.53 58.55 -31.73
N HIS A 20 -24.10 57.40 -31.38
CA HIS A 20 -23.38 56.14 -31.48
C HIS A 20 -24.08 55.21 -32.48
N SER A 21 -23.36 54.95 -33.56
CA SER A 21 -23.65 53.95 -34.58
C SER A 21 -24.03 52.61 -33.95
N LYS A 22 -25.25 52.14 -34.21
CA LYS A 22 -25.64 50.75 -33.99
C LYS A 22 -24.80 49.85 -34.91
N ILE A 23 -23.70 49.33 -34.39
CA ILE A 23 -23.07 48.12 -34.91
C ILE A 23 -24.09 46.98 -34.64
N PRO A 24 -24.38 46.07 -35.58
CA PRO A 24 -25.38 45.04 -35.35
C PRO A 24 -24.85 44.08 -34.28
N ASP A 25 -25.61 43.83 -33.21
CA ASP A 25 -25.27 42.92 -32.09
C ASP A 25 -24.76 41.54 -32.57
N ILE A 26 -25.18 41.10 -33.77
CA ILE A 26 -24.79 39.84 -34.41
C ILE A 26 -23.27 39.80 -34.75
N ASP A 27 -22.65 40.91 -35.12
CA ASP A 27 -21.22 40.97 -35.50
C ASP A 27 -20.29 40.94 -34.25
N ILE A 28 -20.81 41.36 -33.09
CA ILE A 28 -20.09 41.32 -31.81
C ILE A 28 -20.06 39.88 -31.28
N THR A 29 -21.20 39.20 -31.24
CA THR A 29 -21.29 37.81 -30.78
C THR A 29 -20.45 36.85 -31.64
N LEU A 30 -20.39 37.09 -32.95
CA LEU A 30 -19.56 36.28 -33.86
C LEU A 30 -18.06 36.44 -33.56
N LYS A 31 -17.60 37.67 -33.31
CA LYS A 31 -16.20 37.98 -32.97
C LYS A 31 -15.78 37.47 -31.60
N GLU A 32 -16.70 37.47 -30.62
CA GLU A 32 -16.47 36.83 -29.32
C GLU A 32 -16.30 35.30 -29.47
N GLN A 33 -17.15 34.65 -30.26
CA GLN A 33 -17.02 33.22 -30.55
C GLN A 33 -15.71 32.86 -31.27
N GLU A 34 -15.28 33.70 -32.21
CA GLU A 34 -13.98 33.57 -32.87
C GLU A 34 -12.83 33.65 -31.86
N CYS A 35 -12.85 34.63 -30.95
CA CYS A 35 -11.85 34.76 -29.89
C CYS A 35 -11.80 33.52 -28.99
N ILE A 36 -12.94 32.96 -28.62
CA ILE A 36 -13.01 31.72 -27.81
C ILE A 36 -12.44 30.52 -28.58
N SER A 37 -12.73 30.43 -29.88
CA SER A 37 -12.14 29.38 -30.72
C SER A 37 -10.62 29.47 -30.76
N LEU A 38 -10.07 30.69 -30.75
CA LEU A 38 -8.63 30.93 -30.69
C LEU A 38 -8.04 30.58 -29.32
N ILE A 39 -8.72 30.96 -28.23
CA ILE A 39 -8.31 30.58 -26.85
C ILE A 39 -8.17 29.06 -26.75
N LYS A 40 -9.21 28.31 -27.16
CA LYS A 40 -9.26 26.84 -27.05
C LYS A 40 -8.23 26.11 -27.93
N ARG A 41 -7.67 26.79 -28.95
CA ARG A 41 -6.66 26.24 -29.86
C ARG A 41 -5.23 26.53 -29.42
N CYS A 42 -5.03 27.34 -28.38
CA CYS A 42 -3.70 27.61 -27.85
C CYS A 42 -3.03 26.32 -27.36
N THR A 43 -1.74 26.17 -27.66
CA THR A 43 -0.94 25.02 -27.22
C THR A 43 0.20 25.40 -26.29
N ASN A 44 0.43 26.71 -26.11
CA ASN A 44 1.50 27.28 -25.30
C ASN A 44 1.14 28.68 -24.80
N MET A 45 1.91 29.17 -23.82
CA MET A 45 1.68 30.47 -23.19
C MET A 45 1.91 31.67 -24.10
N GLU A 46 2.76 31.56 -25.14
CA GLU A 46 3.01 32.69 -26.03
C GLU A 46 1.81 32.97 -26.95
N GLU A 47 1.25 31.92 -27.56
CA GLU A 47 0.01 31.99 -28.32
C GLU A 47 -1.12 32.52 -27.46
N PHE A 48 -1.26 31.98 -26.24
CA PHE A 48 -2.29 32.41 -25.29
C PHE A 48 -2.17 33.90 -24.95
N LYS A 49 -0.96 34.40 -24.66
CA LYS A 49 -0.72 35.82 -24.38
C LYS A 49 -1.05 36.72 -25.58
N ARG A 50 -0.80 36.27 -26.81
CA ARG A 50 -1.18 37.01 -28.04
C ARG A 50 -2.71 37.10 -28.17
N VAL A 51 -3.41 35.99 -27.96
CA VAL A 51 -4.89 35.95 -28.00
C VAL A 51 -5.48 36.81 -26.87
N HIS A 52 -4.94 36.74 -25.66
CA HIS A 52 -5.37 37.60 -24.55
C HIS A 52 -5.17 39.09 -24.86
N ALA A 53 -4.01 39.49 -25.40
CA ALA A 53 -3.76 40.87 -25.82
C ALA A 53 -4.73 41.35 -26.93
N GLN A 54 -5.08 40.45 -27.87
CA GLN A 54 -6.09 40.74 -28.89
C GLN A 54 -7.48 40.98 -28.28
N ILE A 55 -7.89 40.18 -27.30
CA ILE A 55 -9.16 40.33 -26.58
C ILE A 55 -9.22 41.67 -25.83
N LEU A 56 -8.13 42.05 -25.15
CA LEU A 56 -8.00 43.35 -24.49
C LEU A 56 -8.15 44.50 -25.49
N LYS A 57 -7.46 44.41 -26.64
CA LYS A 57 -7.51 45.45 -27.69
C LYS A 57 -8.90 45.60 -28.31
N LEU A 58 -9.66 44.51 -28.41
CA LEU A 58 -11.01 44.51 -28.95
C LEU A 58 -12.07 44.94 -27.94
N GLY A 59 -11.69 45.16 -26.67
CA GLY A 59 -12.62 45.54 -25.60
C GLY A 59 -13.52 44.40 -25.11
N PHE A 60 -13.30 43.16 -25.58
CA PHE A 60 -14.08 41.99 -25.18
C PHE A 60 -13.70 41.45 -23.82
N PHE A 61 -12.67 41.99 -23.16
CA PHE A 61 -12.31 41.59 -21.80
C PHE A 61 -13.40 41.92 -20.78
N CYS A 62 -14.11 43.04 -20.96
CA CYS A 62 -15.25 43.41 -20.12
C CYS A 62 -16.49 42.52 -20.35
N SER A 63 -16.49 41.68 -21.40
CA SER A 63 -17.48 40.61 -21.53
C SER A 63 -17.10 39.50 -20.55
N SER A 64 -17.99 39.22 -19.60
CA SER A 64 -17.80 38.14 -18.61
C SER A 64 -17.34 36.84 -19.28
N PHE A 65 -17.94 36.48 -20.43
CA PHE A 65 -17.74 35.19 -21.09
C PHE A 65 -16.33 34.96 -21.68
N CYS A 66 -15.67 35.98 -22.25
CA CYS A 66 -14.30 35.84 -22.76
C CYS A 66 -13.29 35.74 -21.60
N ALA A 67 -13.49 36.52 -20.54
CA ALA A 67 -12.66 36.48 -19.34
C ALA A 67 -12.76 35.11 -18.62
N SER A 68 -13.97 34.55 -18.50
CA SER A 68 -14.20 33.19 -17.98
C SER A 68 -13.37 32.14 -18.71
N ASN A 69 -13.40 32.17 -20.05
CA ASN A 69 -12.70 31.20 -20.89
C ASN A 69 -11.18 31.39 -20.86
N LEU A 70 -10.70 32.63 -20.74
CA LEU A 70 -9.27 32.92 -20.54
C LEU A 70 -8.77 32.30 -19.24
N ILE A 71 -9.46 32.53 -18.12
CA ILE A 71 -9.09 31.96 -16.82
C ILE A 71 -9.12 30.43 -16.87
N ALA A 72 -10.24 29.85 -17.30
CA ALA A 72 -10.40 28.39 -17.34
C ALA A 72 -9.32 27.73 -18.21
N THR A 73 -9.00 28.32 -19.37
CA THR A 73 -7.97 27.77 -20.27
C THR A 73 -6.58 27.92 -19.66
N CYS A 74 -6.26 29.08 -19.07
CA CYS A 74 -4.94 29.35 -18.48
C CYS A 74 -4.70 28.52 -17.21
N ALA A 75 -5.70 28.33 -16.37
CA ALA A 75 -5.58 27.57 -15.13
C ALA A 75 -5.55 26.05 -15.37
N LEU A 76 -6.37 25.56 -16.31
CA LEU A 76 -6.60 24.11 -16.46
C LEU A 76 -5.71 23.44 -17.51
N SER A 77 -5.17 24.17 -18.50
CA SER A 77 -4.30 23.58 -19.54
C SER A 77 -2.94 23.14 -18.99
N GLN A 78 -2.36 22.05 -19.51
CA GLN A 78 -1.04 21.56 -19.06
C GLN A 78 0.09 22.56 -19.25
N TRP A 79 -0.01 23.41 -20.29
CA TRP A 79 0.95 24.48 -20.58
C TRP A 79 0.62 25.80 -19.87
N GLY A 80 -0.50 25.86 -19.15
CA GLY A 80 -1.01 27.07 -18.52
C GLY A 80 -0.18 27.55 -17.32
N SER A 81 -0.44 28.78 -16.86
CA SER A 81 0.23 29.37 -15.70
C SER A 81 -0.81 29.86 -14.70
N MET A 82 -0.72 29.34 -13.47
CA MET A 82 -1.63 29.74 -12.40
C MET A 82 -1.40 31.20 -12.00
N ASP A 83 -0.15 31.67 -11.92
CA ASP A 83 0.15 33.08 -11.61
C ASP A 83 -0.45 34.04 -12.64
N TYR A 84 -0.41 33.65 -13.91
CA TYR A 84 -1.01 34.45 -14.99
C TYR A 84 -2.54 34.40 -14.92
N ALA A 85 -3.14 33.25 -14.58
CA ALA A 85 -4.56 33.14 -14.35
C ALA A 85 -5.02 34.01 -13.16
N CYS A 86 -4.27 34.03 -12.05
CA CYS A 86 -4.50 34.93 -10.92
C CYS A 86 -4.47 36.40 -11.34
N SER A 87 -3.49 36.77 -12.19
CA SER A 87 -3.36 38.14 -12.71
C SER A 87 -4.56 38.55 -13.57
N ILE A 88 -5.13 37.61 -14.35
CA ILE A 88 -6.36 37.85 -15.12
C ILE A 88 -7.57 37.97 -14.19
N PHE A 89 -7.68 37.08 -13.21
CA PHE A 89 -8.78 37.05 -12.26
C PHE A 89 -8.90 38.35 -11.45
N GLN A 90 -7.77 38.92 -11.01
CA GLN A 90 -7.73 40.19 -10.29
C GLN A 90 -8.21 41.40 -11.12
N GLN A 91 -8.31 41.28 -12.45
CA GLN A 91 -8.79 42.34 -13.34
C GLN A 91 -10.31 42.25 -13.59
N ILE A 92 -11.01 41.26 -13.02
CA ILE A 92 -12.46 41.10 -13.15
C ILE A 92 -13.14 41.79 -11.99
N ASP A 93 -14.02 42.75 -12.29
CA ASP A 93 -14.70 43.56 -11.27
C ASP A 93 -15.80 42.80 -10.50
N ASP A 94 -16.43 41.80 -11.14
CA ASP A 94 -17.52 40.98 -10.57
C ASP A 94 -17.41 39.50 -11.01
N PRO A 95 -16.50 38.71 -10.41
CA PRO A 95 -16.30 37.30 -10.76
C PRO A 95 -17.48 36.45 -10.28
N ALA A 96 -18.03 35.61 -11.16
CA ALA A 96 -19.12 34.68 -10.84
C ALA A 96 -18.58 33.32 -10.35
N SER A 97 -19.49 32.40 -10.02
CA SER A 97 -19.12 31.07 -9.52
C SER A 97 -18.21 30.30 -10.49
N PHE A 98 -18.35 30.54 -11.80
CA PHE A 98 -17.54 29.89 -12.82
C PHE A 98 -16.05 30.27 -12.73
N GLU A 99 -15.74 31.56 -12.57
CA GLU A 99 -14.36 32.05 -12.47
C GLU A 99 -13.70 31.52 -11.19
N PHE A 100 -14.38 31.59 -10.04
CA PHE A 100 -13.91 31.03 -8.79
C PHE A 100 -13.69 29.51 -8.89
N ASN A 101 -14.64 28.77 -9.49
CA ASN A 101 -14.51 27.34 -9.71
C ASN A 101 -13.30 26.99 -10.59
N ALA A 102 -13.01 27.80 -11.61
CA ALA A 102 -11.83 27.62 -12.46
C ALA A 102 -10.53 27.84 -11.67
N MET A 103 -10.48 28.87 -10.83
CA MET A 103 -9.34 29.18 -9.98
C MET A 103 -9.08 28.09 -8.94
N ILE A 104 -10.13 27.66 -8.21
CA ILE A 104 -10.06 26.58 -7.21
C ILE A 104 -9.55 25.30 -7.87
N ARG A 105 -10.09 24.92 -9.03
CA ARG A 105 -9.63 23.72 -9.77
C ARG A 105 -8.18 23.85 -10.23
N GLY A 106 -7.78 25.03 -10.69
CA GLY A 106 -6.40 25.33 -11.09
C GLY A 106 -5.43 25.17 -9.92
N HIS A 107 -5.73 25.75 -8.77
CA HIS A 107 -4.92 25.62 -7.56
C HIS A 107 -4.78 24.16 -7.12
N VAL A 108 -5.87 23.38 -7.13
CA VAL A 108 -5.82 21.95 -6.79
C VAL A 108 -4.99 21.15 -7.80
N LYS A 109 -5.03 21.51 -9.09
CA LYS A 109 -4.23 20.87 -10.14
C LYS A 109 -2.73 21.10 -9.94
N GLU A 110 -2.32 22.31 -9.55
CA GLU A 110 -0.92 22.67 -9.25
C GLU A 110 -0.49 22.28 -7.81
N PHE A 111 -1.27 21.45 -7.12
CA PHE A 111 -1.02 21.00 -5.74
C PHE A 111 -0.97 22.13 -4.69
N ASN A 112 -1.51 23.30 -5.02
CA ASN A 112 -1.63 24.46 -4.11
C ASN A 112 -2.98 24.43 -3.38
N SER A 113 -3.23 23.39 -2.59
CA SER A 113 -4.53 23.13 -1.95
C SER A 113 -4.95 24.19 -0.93
N GLU A 114 -4.00 24.85 -0.26
CA GLU A 114 -4.31 25.96 0.66
C GLU A 114 -4.89 27.16 -0.10
N ALA A 115 -4.27 27.54 -1.22
CA ALA A 115 -4.75 28.63 -2.07
C ALA A 115 -6.16 28.34 -2.64
N ALA A 116 -6.48 27.07 -2.89
CA ALA A 116 -7.83 26.67 -3.29
C ALA A 116 -8.87 26.95 -2.19
N LEU A 117 -8.52 26.70 -0.93
CA LEU A 117 -9.39 27.02 0.22
C LEU A 117 -9.48 28.53 0.45
N CYS A 118 -8.38 29.28 0.31
CA CYS A 118 -8.41 30.75 0.39
C CYS A 118 -9.31 31.36 -0.69
N THR A 119 -9.18 30.90 -1.95
CA THR A 119 -10.03 31.36 -3.07
C THR A 119 -11.52 31.11 -2.79
N TYR A 120 -11.84 30.05 -2.05
CA TYR A 120 -13.21 29.77 -1.63
C TYR A 120 -13.69 30.71 -0.53
N LEU A 121 -12.84 31.07 0.43
CA LEU A 121 -13.16 32.09 1.43
C LEU A 121 -13.43 33.44 0.74
N ASP A 122 -12.59 33.83 -0.22
CA ASP A 122 -12.80 35.05 -1.02
C ASP A 122 -14.16 35.02 -1.74
N MET A 123 -14.52 33.89 -2.34
CA MET A 123 -15.82 33.67 -2.99
C MET A 123 -17.01 33.91 -2.04
N LEU A 124 -16.90 33.43 -0.79
CA LEU A 124 -17.93 33.62 0.23
C LEU A 124 -17.97 35.07 0.74
N GLU A 125 -16.82 35.74 0.86
CA GLU A 125 -16.71 37.13 1.31
C GLU A 125 -17.35 38.11 0.33
N VAL A 126 -17.21 37.87 -0.98
CA VAL A 126 -17.88 38.68 -2.02
C VAL A 126 -19.35 38.29 -2.23
N GLY A 127 -19.85 37.29 -1.50
CA GLY A 127 -21.26 36.86 -1.54
C GLY A 127 -21.64 36.01 -2.76
N VAL A 128 -20.67 35.40 -3.44
CA VAL A 128 -20.93 34.50 -4.57
C VAL A 128 -21.25 33.11 -4.05
N GLU A 129 -22.41 32.57 -4.42
CA GLU A 129 -22.87 31.26 -3.96
C GLU A 129 -22.09 30.11 -4.61
N ALA A 130 -21.68 29.15 -3.79
CA ALA A 130 -21.05 27.91 -4.24
C ALA A 130 -22.05 26.94 -4.82
N ASP A 131 -21.60 26.17 -5.82
CA ASP A 131 -22.43 25.21 -6.54
C ASP A 131 -21.84 23.79 -6.44
N ASN A 132 -22.52 22.82 -7.05
CA ASN A 132 -22.08 21.43 -7.11
C ASN A 132 -20.75 21.23 -7.88
N PHE A 133 -20.26 22.26 -8.58
CA PHE A 133 -18.97 22.25 -9.27
C PHE A 133 -17.82 22.79 -8.40
N THR A 134 -18.13 23.56 -7.36
CA THR A 134 -17.18 24.07 -6.35
C THR A 134 -16.72 22.95 -5.41
N TYR A 135 -17.67 22.26 -4.79
CA TYR A 135 -17.41 21.32 -3.67
C TYR A 135 -16.47 20.16 -3.99
N PRO A 136 -16.55 19.48 -5.16
CA PRO A 136 -15.61 18.41 -5.48
C PRO A 136 -14.14 18.85 -5.44
N SER A 137 -13.87 20.07 -5.88
CA SER A 137 -12.51 20.63 -5.92
C SER A 137 -12.01 20.96 -4.52
N LEU A 138 -12.86 21.55 -3.68
CA LEU A 138 -12.52 21.86 -2.28
C LEU A 138 -12.31 20.60 -1.45
N LEU A 139 -13.19 19.62 -1.59
CA LEU A 139 -13.05 18.34 -0.90
C LEU A 139 -11.77 17.63 -1.31
N LYS A 140 -11.38 17.72 -2.59
CA LYS A 140 -10.08 17.22 -3.07
C LYS A 140 -8.90 17.97 -2.43
N ALA A 141 -9.01 19.29 -2.23
CA ALA A 141 -8.02 20.09 -1.53
C ALA A 141 -7.88 19.69 -0.05
N CYS A 142 -9.00 19.49 0.65
CA CYS A 142 -9.01 18.98 2.02
C CYS A 142 -8.37 17.59 2.10
N ALA A 143 -8.68 16.73 1.14
CA ALA A 143 -8.15 15.37 1.07
C ALA A 143 -6.63 15.33 0.90
N SER A 144 -6.03 16.28 0.17
CA SER A 144 -4.58 16.39 0.01
C SER A 144 -3.87 17.03 1.19
N LEU A 145 -4.56 17.88 1.94
CA LEU A 145 -4.05 18.52 3.16
C LEU A 145 -4.29 17.68 4.43
N SER A 146 -5.04 16.58 4.33
CA SER A 146 -5.58 15.83 5.48
C SER A 146 -6.38 16.73 6.44
N ALA A 147 -7.04 17.75 5.89
CA ALA A 147 -7.78 18.80 6.59
C ALA A 147 -9.23 18.34 6.86
N VAL A 148 -9.39 17.47 7.86
CA VAL A 148 -10.67 16.82 8.17
C VAL A 148 -11.74 17.79 8.68
N GLU A 149 -11.35 18.77 9.48
CA GLU A 149 -12.28 19.73 10.10
C GLU A 149 -12.89 20.66 9.03
N GLU A 150 -12.06 21.20 8.15
CA GLU A 150 -12.46 21.99 6.99
C GLU A 150 -13.34 21.17 6.05
N GLY A 151 -12.95 19.91 5.79
CA GLY A 151 -13.75 18.98 5.00
C GLY A 151 -15.14 18.72 5.61
N MET A 152 -15.27 18.66 6.93
CA MET A 152 -16.55 18.54 7.63
C MET A 152 -17.39 19.81 7.54
N GLN A 153 -16.78 20.99 7.64
CA GLN A 153 -17.47 22.26 7.47
C GLN A 153 -18.05 22.36 6.05
N ILE A 154 -17.26 22.01 5.04
CA ILE A 154 -17.69 21.95 3.64
C ILE A 154 -18.83 20.92 3.46
N HIS A 155 -18.72 19.73 4.06
CA HIS A 155 -19.81 18.74 4.01
C HIS A 155 -21.11 19.27 4.67
N GLY A 156 -21.00 20.01 5.77
CA GLY A 156 -22.13 20.69 6.39
C GLY A 156 -22.81 21.70 5.46
N GLN A 157 -22.03 22.44 4.66
CA GLN A 157 -22.57 23.35 3.64
C GLN A 157 -23.24 22.61 2.49
N VAL A 158 -22.64 21.51 2.00
CA VAL A 158 -23.24 20.61 0.99
C VAL A 158 -24.63 20.14 1.44
N LEU A 159 -24.77 19.73 2.71
CA LEU A 159 -26.06 19.33 3.29
C LEU A 159 -27.05 20.51 3.33
N LYS A 160 -26.61 21.67 3.82
CA LYS A 160 -27.45 22.86 3.99
C LYS A 160 -28.00 23.39 2.65
N LEU A 161 -27.20 23.34 1.59
CA LEU A 161 -27.57 23.85 0.26
C LEU A 161 -28.23 22.79 -0.63
N GLY A 162 -28.42 21.55 -0.14
CA GLY A 162 -29.16 20.51 -0.86
C GLY A 162 -28.35 19.78 -1.93
N PHE A 163 -27.01 19.80 -1.87
CA PHE A 163 -26.14 19.08 -2.81
C PHE A 163 -25.78 17.65 -2.36
N VAL A 164 -26.42 17.13 -1.32
CA VAL A 164 -26.11 15.82 -0.72
C VAL A 164 -26.36 14.63 -1.66
N GLU A 165 -27.28 14.76 -2.62
CA GLU A 165 -27.60 13.73 -3.60
C GLU A 165 -26.75 13.82 -4.88
N ASP A 166 -25.89 14.85 -5.02
CA ASP A 166 -25.01 14.98 -6.18
C ASP A 166 -23.89 13.92 -6.12
N VAL A 167 -23.90 13.02 -7.10
CA VAL A 167 -22.96 11.87 -7.16
C VAL A 167 -21.50 12.32 -7.21
N PHE A 168 -21.18 13.45 -7.85
CA PHE A 168 -19.80 13.95 -7.92
C PHE A 168 -19.34 14.50 -6.57
N VAL A 169 -20.24 15.19 -5.85
CA VAL A 169 -19.99 15.65 -4.48
C VAL A 169 -19.84 14.46 -3.53
N GLN A 170 -20.75 13.47 -3.58
CA GLN A 170 -20.69 12.24 -2.79
C GLN A 170 -19.38 11.48 -3.02
N ASN A 171 -18.96 11.27 -4.27
CA ASN A 171 -17.68 10.63 -4.60
C ASN A 171 -16.47 11.40 -4.03
N SER A 172 -16.55 12.74 -4.05
CA SER A 172 -15.49 13.59 -3.50
C SER A 172 -15.45 13.55 -1.98
N LEU A 173 -16.60 13.44 -1.32
CA LEU A 173 -16.72 13.25 0.13
C LEU A 173 -16.12 11.91 0.57
N ILE A 174 -16.42 10.82 -0.14
CA ILE A 174 -15.83 9.49 0.10
C ILE A 174 -14.30 9.57 0.04
N ASN A 175 -13.76 10.15 -1.04
CA ASN A 175 -12.30 10.31 -1.19
C ASN A 175 -11.69 11.23 -0.12
N MET A 176 -12.36 12.32 0.27
CA MET A 176 -11.89 13.23 1.31
C MET A 176 -11.81 12.52 2.66
N TYR A 177 -12.91 11.89 3.11
CA TYR A 177 -12.91 11.16 4.38
C TYR A 177 -11.91 10.00 4.37
N GLY A 178 -11.83 9.25 3.27
CA GLY A 178 -10.86 8.16 3.11
C GLY A 178 -9.41 8.62 3.26
N LYS A 179 -9.01 9.71 2.59
CA LYS A 179 -7.64 10.26 2.70
C LYS A 179 -7.36 10.91 4.06
N CYS A 180 -8.38 11.39 4.76
CA CYS A 180 -8.28 11.89 6.13
C CYS A 180 -8.32 10.77 7.18
N GLY A 181 -8.36 9.50 6.77
CA GLY A 181 -8.40 8.34 7.68
C GLY A 181 -9.73 8.14 8.41
N GLN A 182 -10.80 8.84 8.00
CA GLN A 182 -12.15 8.72 8.57
C GLN A 182 -12.96 7.69 7.79
N ILE A 183 -12.55 6.42 7.84
CA ILE A 183 -13.11 5.37 6.97
C ILE A 183 -14.59 5.13 7.24
N GLU A 184 -15.04 5.22 8.48
CA GLU A 184 -16.43 5.01 8.87
C GLU A 184 -17.35 6.05 8.21
N ARG A 185 -16.90 7.31 8.14
CA ARG A 185 -17.64 8.39 7.47
C ARG A 185 -17.62 8.22 5.95
N SER A 186 -16.50 7.77 5.39
CA SER A 186 -16.39 7.42 3.98
C SER A 186 -17.41 6.34 3.59
N CYS A 187 -17.48 5.25 4.38
CA CYS A 187 -18.45 4.17 4.17
C CYS A 187 -19.89 4.65 4.38
N ALA A 188 -20.16 5.48 5.39
CA ALA A 188 -21.51 6.01 5.63
C ALA A 188 -22.02 6.83 4.43
N VAL A 189 -21.17 7.68 3.82
CA VAL A 189 -21.55 8.42 2.61
C VAL A 189 -21.82 7.44 1.46
N PHE A 190 -20.97 6.44 1.26
CA PHE A 190 -21.11 5.44 0.20
C PHE A 190 -22.39 4.60 0.34
N GLU A 191 -22.73 4.17 1.56
CA GLU A 191 -23.92 3.39 1.87
C GLU A 191 -25.20 4.17 1.59
N GLN A 192 -25.20 5.47 1.90
CA GLN A 192 -26.33 6.38 1.65
C GLN A 192 -26.54 6.75 0.18
N MET A 193 -25.63 6.38 -0.73
CA MET A 193 -25.80 6.64 -2.16
C MET A 193 -26.89 5.74 -2.76
N ASP A 194 -27.94 6.36 -3.30
CA ASP A 194 -28.99 5.68 -4.08
C ASP A 194 -28.44 5.02 -5.35
N ARG A 195 -27.46 5.66 -5.99
CA ARG A 195 -26.84 5.19 -7.23
C ARG A 195 -25.33 5.15 -7.08
N LYS A 196 -24.79 3.96 -6.83
CA LYS A 196 -23.36 3.70 -6.80
C LYS A 196 -22.83 3.62 -8.23
N THR A 197 -21.77 4.37 -8.52
CA THR A 197 -21.08 4.37 -9.82
C THR A 197 -19.74 3.67 -9.72
N VAL A 198 -19.10 3.37 -10.86
CA VAL A 198 -17.71 2.88 -10.89
C VAL A 198 -16.78 3.81 -10.11
N ALA A 199 -16.98 5.12 -10.20
CA ALA A 199 -16.20 6.11 -9.45
C ALA A 199 -16.45 6.02 -7.93
N SER A 200 -17.69 5.77 -7.50
CA SER A 200 -18.05 5.59 -6.09
C SER A 200 -17.36 4.35 -5.49
N TRP A 201 -17.43 3.23 -6.21
CA TRP A 201 -16.73 2.00 -5.83
C TRP A 201 -15.21 2.19 -5.81
N SER A 202 -14.66 2.87 -6.82
CA SER A 202 -13.22 3.14 -6.90
C SER A 202 -12.74 4.01 -5.73
N ALA A 203 -13.52 5.01 -5.32
CA ALA A 203 -13.21 5.87 -4.19
C ALA A 203 -13.19 5.09 -2.85
N VAL A 204 -14.20 4.26 -2.58
CA VAL A 204 -14.26 3.50 -1.33
C VAL A 204 -13.23 2.37 -1.27
N ILE A 205 -12.95 1.69 -2.40
CA ILE A 205 -11.89 0.67 -2.48
C ILE A 205 -10.51 1.32 -2.25
N ALA A 206 -10.25 2.48 -2.88
CA ALA A 206 -9.01 3.22 -2.67
C ALA A 206 -8.85 3.69 -1.21
N ALA A 207 -9.93 4.12 -0.54
CA ALA A 207 -9.90 4.50 0.85
C ALA A 207 -9.43 3.35 1.77
N HIS A 208 -10.01 2.16 1.60
CA HIS A 208 -9.58 0.96 2.34
C HIS A 208 -8.13 0.58 2.04
N ALA A 209 -7.74 0.58 0.76
CA ALA A 209 -6.37 0.24 0.35
C ALA A 209 -5.32 1.21 0.94
N ASN A 210 -5.60 2.51 0.98
CA ASN A 210 -4.69 3.51 1.53
C ASN A 210 -4.48 3.37 3.04
N LEU A 211 -5.48 2.83 3.76
CA LEU A 211 -5.40 2.55 5.19
C LEU A 211 -4.86 1.14 5.51
N GLY A 212 -4.50 0.37 4.49
CA GLY A 212 -3.99 -0.99 4.66
C GLY A 212 -5.06 -2.02 5.08
N MET A 213 -6.34 -1.68 4.92
CA MET A 213 -7.48 -2.56 5.15
C MET A 213 -7.69 -3.48 3.93
N TRP A 214 -6.76 -4.43 3.75
CA TRP A 214 -6.66 -5.22 2.53
C TRP A 214 -7.83 -6.21 2.35
N ASP A 215 -8.32 -6.81 3.43
CA ASP A 215 -9.43 -7.76 3.40
C ASP A 215 -10.73 -7.06 2.96
N GLU A 216 -11.02 -5.90 3.56
CA GLU A 216 -12.16 -5.05 3.22
C GLU A 216 -12.04 -4.51 1.79
N CYS A 217 -10.84 -4.12 1.37
CA CYS A 217 -10.57 -3.72 -0.03
C CYS A 217 -10.99 -4.80 -1.03
N LEU A 218 -10.68 -6.07 -0.76
CA LEU A 218 -11.09 -7.19 -1.62
C LEU A 218 -12.59 -7.50 -1.51
N SER A 219 -13.19 -7.35 -0.32
CA SER A 219 -14.63 -7.50 -0.12
C SER A 219 -15.41 -6.48 -0.95
N MET A 220 -15.05 -5.20 -0.86
CA MET A 220 -15.68 -4.11 -1.63
C MET A 220 -15.54 -4.33 -3.14
N PHE A 221 -14.39 -4.84 -3.60
CA PHE A 221 -14.23 -5.21 -5.01
C PHE A 221 -15.11 -6.41 -5.43
N GLY A 222 -15.31 -7.38 -4.52
CA GLY A 222 -16.26 -8.48 -4.73
C GLY A 222 -17.69 -7.97 -4.88
N GLU A 223 -18.12 -7.09 -3.98
CA GLU A 223 -19.46 -6.47 -3.99
C GLU A 223 -19.70 -5.63 -5.24
N MET A 224 -18.72 -4.80 -5.65
CA MET A 224 -18.76 -4.05 -6.91
C MET A 224 -19.09 -4.96 -8.11
N ASN A 225 -18.47 -6.15 -8.17
CA ASN A 225 -18.72 -7.11 -9.25
C ASN A 225 -20.11 -7.77 -9.14
N CYS A 226 -20.57 -8.07 -7.92
CA CYS A 226 -21.91 -8.63 -7.66
C CYS A 226 -23.03 -7.66 -8.02
N GLU A 227 -22.84 -6.35 -7.84
CA GLU A 227 -23.79 -5.30 -8.25
C GLU A 227 -23.74 -4.98 -9.76
N GLY A 228 -22.95 -5.73 -10.53
CA GLY A 228 -22.87 -5.56 -11.98
C GLY A 228 -21.97 -4.42 -12.45
N CYS A 229 -21.12 -3.87 -11.59
CA CYS A 229 -20.11 -2.89 -11.97
C CYS A 229 -18.80 -3.56 -12.40
N TRP A 230 -18.84 -4.38 -13.46
CA TRP A 230 -17.69 -5.19 -13.93
C TRP A 230 -16.57 -4.43 -14.66
N ARG A 231 -16.71 -3.11 -14.88
CA ARG A 231 -15.70 -2.26 -15.55
C ARG A 231 -14.93 -1.42 -14.54
N ALA A 232 -14.13 -2.09 -13.71
CA ALA A 232 -13.28 -1.39 -12.76
C ALA A 232 -12.21 -0.54 -13.47
N GLU A 233 -11.96 0.65 -12.91
CA GLU A 233 -10.90 1.53 -13.37
C GLU A 233 -9.51 0.95 -13.06
N GLU A 234 -8.50 1.40 -13.81
CA GLU A 234 -7.11 0.95 -13.64
C GLU A 234 -6.60 1.18 -12.21
N SER A 235 -6.92 2.32 -11.61
CA SER A 235 -6.59 2.68 -10.22
C SER A 235 -7.13 1.65 -9.22
N THR A 236 -8.40 1.25 -9.37
CA THR A 236 -9.05 0.24 -8.55
C THR A 236 -8.38 -1.12 -8.69
N LEU A 237 -8.02 -1.50 -9.91
CA LEU A 237 -7.30 -2.76 -10.15
C LEU A 237 -5.89 -2.74 -9.53
N VAL A 238 -5.20 -1.60 -9.51
CA VAL A 238 -3.92 -1.45 -8.79
C VAL A 238 -4.12 -1.65 -7.28
N SER A 239 -5.16 -1.06 -6.69
CA SER A 239 -5.50 -1.29 -5.28
C SER A 239 -5.79 -2.77 -4.98
N VAL A 240 -6.55 -3.44 -5.85
CA VAL A 240 -6.84 -4.88 -5.73
C VAL A 240 -5.57 -5.72 -5.87
N VAL A 241 -4.69 -5.40 -6.82
CA VAL A 241 -3.39 -6.09 -6.99
C VAL A 241 -2.52 -5.90 -5.75
N SER A 242 -2.50 -4.71 -5.16
CA SER A 242 -1.79 -4.43 -3.90
C SER A 242 -2.37 -5.25 -2.74
N ALA A 243 -3.69 -5.27 -2.59
CA ALA A 243 -4.35 -6.09 -1.57
C ALA A 243 -4.03 -7.58 -1.74
N CYS A 244 -4.03 -8.09 -2.98
CA CYS A 244 -3.60 -9.46 -3.27
C CYS A 244 -2.14 -9.72 -2.86
N ALA A 245 -1.24 -8.75 -3.09
CA ALA A 245 0.16 -8.85 -2.68
C ALA A 245 0.32 -8.96 -1.15
N HIS A 246 -0.43 -8.16 -0.41
CA HIS A 246 -0.38 -8.14 1.06
C HIS A 246 -1.01 -9.38 1.70
N LEU A 247 -2.14 -9.85 1.16
CA LEU A 247 -2.86 -11.03 1.65
C LEU A 247 -2.31 -12.35 1.11
N GLY A 248 -1.44 -12.31 0.10
CA GLY A 248 -0.95 -13.50 -0.58
C GLY A 248 -2.00 -14.19 -1.48
N ALA A 249 -3.06 -13.47 -1.89
CA ALA A 249 -4.18 -14.00 -2.68
C ALA A 249 -3.81 -14.17 -4.17
N LEU A 250 -2.99 -15.19 -4.46
CA LEU A 250 -2.37 -15.39 -5.77
C LEU A 250 -3.39 -15.63 -6.89
N ASP A 251 -4.45 -16.39 -6.64
CA ASP A 251 -5.42 -16.74 -7.69
C ASP A 251 -6.34 -15.57 -8.05
N LEU A 252 -6.69 -14.73 -7.08
CA LEU A 252 -7.36 -13.46 -7.34
C LEU A 252 -6.42 -12.52 -8.10
N GLY A 253 -5.17 -12.37 -7.65
CA GLY A 253 -4.16 -11.54 -8.35
C GLY A 253 -3.93 -11.97 -9.80
N ARG A 254 -3.92 -13.28 -10.09
CA ARG A 254 -3.86 -13.82 -11.46
C ARG A 254 -5.10 -13.47 -12.29
N SER A 255 -6.28 -13.57 -11.68
CA SER A 255 -7.55 -13.24 -12.34
C SER A 255 -7.59 -11.75 -12.69
N THR A 256 -7.16 -10.88 -11.76
CA THR A 256 -7.04 -9.43 -11.95
C THR A 256 -5.99 -9.08 -13.00
N HIS A 257 -4.84 -9.74 -13.01
CA HIS A 257 -3.83 -9.57 -14.07
C HIS A 257 -4.38 -9.96 -15.46
N GLY A 258 -5.10 -11.08 -15.55
CA GLY A 258 -5.76 -11.49 -16.79
C GLY A 258 -6.82 -10.48 -17.25
N TYR A 259 -7.54 -9.87 -16.33
CA TYR A 259 -8.49 -8.79 -16.62
C TYR A 259 -7.78 -7.55 -17.18
N LEU A 260 -6.69 -7.11 -16.54
CA LEU A 260 -5.88 -5.97 -17.00
C LEU A 260 -5.38 -6.16 -18.44
N LEU A 261 -4.86 -7.35 -18.78
CA LEU A 261 -4.35 -7.66 -20.11
C LEU A 261 -5.44 -7.69 -21.20
N ARG A 262 -6.69 -8.01 -20.84
CA ARG A 262 -7.82 -8.09 -21.80
C ARG A 262 -8.45 -6.73 -22.07
N ASN A 263 -8.40 -5.81 -21.10
CA ASN A 263 -9.18 -4.56 -21.16
C ASN A 263 -8.33 -3.31 -21.41
N LEU A 264 -7.00 -3.38 -21.29
CA LEU A 264 -6.11 -2.23 -21.50
C LEU A 264 -5.19 -2.47 -22.70
N SER A 265 -5.01 -1.44 -23.53
CA SER A 265 -4.16 -1.46 -24.74
C SER A 265 -2.65 -1.45 -24.44
N GLY A 266 -2.27 -1.62 -23.18
CA GLY A 266 -0.90 -1.66 -22.68
C GLY A 266 -0.89 -1.29 -21.20
N LEU A 267 -0.07 -1.96 -20.40
CA LEU A 267 0.08 -1.63 -18.98
C LEU A 267 1.22 -0.63 -18.82
N ASN A 268 0.96 0.48 -18.11
CA ASN A 268 2.02 1.41 -17.76
C ASN A 268 2.99 0.77 -16.75
N VAL A 269 4.14 1.42 -16.54
CA VAL A 269 5.21 0.89 -15.67
C VAL A 269 4.76 0.75 -14.22
N ALA A 270 3.84 1.61 -13.75
CA ALA A 270 3.33 1.53 -12.38
C ALA A 270 2.50 0.26 -12.15
N VAL A 271 1.54 -0.03 -13.03
CA VAL A 271 0.74 -1.27 -12.98
C VAL A 271 1.63 -2.50 -13.12
N GLN A 272 2.60 -2.47 -14.04
CA GLN A 272 3.57 -3.58 -14.20
C GLN A 272 4.38 -3.80 -12.92
N THR A 273 4.83 -2.73 -12.26
CA THR A 273 5.56 -2.80 -10.98
C THR A 273 4.68 -3.41 -9.89
N SER A 274 3.42 -3.01 -9.78
CA SER A 274 2.47 -3.59 -8.82
C SER A 274 2.20 -5.07 -9.08
N LEU A 275 2.12 -5.48 -10.34
CA LEU A 275 1.97 -6.90 -10.71
C LEU A 275 3.21 -7.73 -10.35
N ILE A 276 4.41 -7.19 -10.59
CA ILE A 276 5.67 -7.83 -10.18
C ILE A 276 5.68 -8.02 -8.66
N ASP A 277 5.36 -6.97 -7.90
CA ASP A 277 5.30 -7.02 -6.42
C ASP A 277 4.28 -8.05 -5.93
N MET A 278 3.08 -8.09 -6.55
CA MET A 278 2.05 -9.07 -6.24
C MET A 278 2.53 -10.50 -6.45
N TYR A 279 3.08 -10.83 -7.63
CA TYR A 279 3.56 -12.20 -7.86
C TYR A 279 4.67 -12.61 -6.91
N ILE A 280 5.61 -11.70 -6.60
CA ILE A 280 6.68 -11.95 -5.65
C ILE A 280 6.11 -12.21 -4.25
N LYS A 281 5.31 -11.29 -3.70
CA LYS A 281 4.73 -11.40 -2.35
C LYS A 281 3.70 -12.52 -2.18
N CYS A 282 3.17 -13.05 -3.29
CA CYS A 282 2.33 -14.25 -3.32
C CYS A 282 3.14 -15.57 -3.45
N GLY A 283 4.47 -15.53 -3.37
CA GLY A 283 5.30 -16.73 -3.45
C GLY A 283 5.45 -17.28 -4.88
N SER A 284 5.30 -16.45 -5.91
CA SER A 284 5.43 -16.82 -7.32
C SER A 284 6.57 -16.04 -7.99
N LEU A 285 7.77 -16.12 -7.40
CA LEU A 285 8.96 -15.36 -7.78
C LEU A 285 9.26 -15.46 -9.29
N ASP A 286 9.24 -16.65 -9.88
CA ASP A 286 9.56 -16.85 -11.29
C ASP A 286 8.66 -16.03 -12.23
N LYS A 287 7.37 -15.92 -11.90
CA LYS A 287 6.43 -15.09 -12.67
C LYS A 287 6.72 -13.60 -12.49
N GLY A 288 7.05 -13.18 -11.27
CA GLY A 288 7.47 -11.80 -10.98
C GLY A 288 8.74 -11.43 -11.75
N MET A 289 9.75 -12.30 -11.74
CA MET A 289 11.00 -12.13 -12.49
C MET A 289 10.78 -12.12 -14.00
N SER A 290 9.93 -13.02 -14.52
CA SER A 290 9.57 -13.04 -15.94
C SER A 290 8.90 -11.74 -16.39
N LEU A 291 7.99 -11.17 -15.58
CA LEU A 291 7.38 -9.87 -15.86
C LEU A 291 8.42 -8.74 -15.84
N PHE A 292 9.27 -8.72 -14.82
CA PHE A 292 10.35 -7.73 -14.70
C PHE A 292 11.30 -7.73 -15.91
N GLN A 293 11.68 -8.92 -16.39
CA GLN A 293 12.52 -9.07 -17.57
C GLN A 293 11.82 -8.57 -18.84
N ARG A 294 10.50 -8.78 -18.97
CA ARG A 294 9.69 -8.36 -20.13
C ARG A 294 9.29 -6.88 -20.10
N THR A 295 9.40 -6.19 -18.97
CA THR A 295 9.12 -4.75 -18.88
C THR A 295 10.18 -3.96 -19.65
N ALA A 296 9.77 -3.32 -20.75
CA ALA A 296 10.65 -2.57 -21.64
C ALA A 296 11.21 -1.27 -21.01
N ARG A 297 10.44 -0.62 -20.12
CA ARG A 297 10.86 0.58 -19.39
C ARG A 297 10.74 0.31 -17.90
N ARG A 298 11.84 -0.05 -17.26
CA ARG A 298 11.93 -0.20 -15.81
C ARG A 298 12.08 1.17 -15.16
N ASN A 299 11.64 1.28 -13.92
CA ASN A 299 11.88 2.45 -13.09
C ASN A 299 12.56 2.04 -11.79
N HIS A 300 12.98 3.03 -11.01
CA HIS A 300 13.57 2.82 -9.69
C HIS A 300 12.74 1.85 -8.83
N LYS A 301 11.43 2.07 -8.72
CA LYS A 301 10.52 1.24 -7.91
C LYS A 301 10.51 -0.23 -8.31
N SER A 302 10.57 -0.53 -9.61
CA SER A 302 10.60 -1.91 -10.11
C SER A 302 11.86 -2.67 -9.68
N TYR A 303 13.02 -2.00 -9.61
CA TYR A 303 14.25 -2.59 -9.08
C TYR A 303 14.14 -2.84 -7.58
N THR A 304 13.66 -1.85 -6.80
CA THR A 304 13.46 -1.99 -5.35
C THR A 304 12.57 -3.17 -5.00
N VAL A 305 11.45 -3.35 -5.72
CA VAL A 305 10.52 -4.48 -5.54
C VAL A 305 11.23 -5.82 -5.78
N VAL A 306 12.02 -5.93 -6.85
CA VAL A 306 12.71 -7.18 -7.20
C VAL A 306 13.85 -7.50 -6.23
N VAL A 307 14.67 -6.52 -5.84
CA VAL A 307 15.77 -6.70 -4.88
C VAL A 307 15.21 -7.19 -3.53
N SER A 308 14.21 -6.48 -2.99
CA SER A 308 13.55 -6.88 -1.74
C SER A 308 12.82 -8.23 -1.88
N GLY A 309 12.23 -8.50 -3.03
CA GLY A 309 11.62 -9.78 -3.36
C GLY A 309 12.60 -10.95 -3.32
N LEU A 310 13.74 -10.81 -3.99
CA LEU A 310 14.80 -11.83 -3.99
C LEU A 310 15.37 -12.05 -2.59
N ALA A 311 15.57 -10.97 -1.82
CA ALA A 311 15.98 -11.04 -0.42
C ALA A 311 15.01 -11.86 0.44
N ASN A 312 13.70 -11.61 0.31
CA ASN A 312 12.67 -12.33 1.04
C ASN A 312 12.55 -13.80 0.60
N HIS A 313 13.06 -14.17 -0.57
CA HIS A 313 13.04 -15.54 -1.08
C HIS A 313 14.36 -16.30 -0.86
N GLY A 314 15.29 -15.73 -0.09
CA GLY A 314 16.60 -16.35 0.20
C GLY A 314 17.58 -16.32 -0.97
N ARG A 315 17.33 -15.52 -2.02
CA ARG A 315 18.16 -15.44 -3.23
C ARG A 315 19.08 -14.21 -3.18
N GLY A 316 19.85 -14.09 -2.10
CA GLY A 316 20.65 -12.89 -1.79
C GLY A 316 21.65 -12.49 -2.89
N GLU A 317 22.38 -13.45 -3.46
CA GLU A 317 23.33 -13.17 -4.54
C GLU A 317 22.65 -12.61 -5.80
N GLU A 318 21.46 -13.08 -6.13
CA GLU A 318 20.72 -12.57 -7.27
C GLU A 318 20.14 -11.18 -7.00
N ALA A 319 19.77 -10.90 -5.75
CA ALA A 319 19.36 -9.55 -5.35
C ALA A 319 20.52 -8.55 -5.55
N LEU A 320 21.75 -8.93 -5.20
CA LEU A 320 22.94 -8.11 -5.44
C LEU A 320 23.23 -7.94 -6.93
N ASN A 321 23.08 -8.98 -7.75
CA ASN A 321 23.24 -8.85 -9.20
C ASN A 321 22.23 -7.89 -9.82
N VAL A 322 20.96 -7.94 -9.38
CA VAL A 322 19.92 -7.00 -9.85
C VAL A 322 20.21 -5.57 -9.36
N PHE A 323 20.75 -5.41 -8.15
CA PHE A 323 21.19 -4.10 -7.65
C PHE A 323 22.35 -3.52 -8.49
N GLU A 324 23.36 -4.32 -8.84
CA GLU A 324 24.42 -3.85 -9.73
C GLU A 324 23.90 -3.55 -11.15
N GLN A 325 22.91 -4.30 -11.63
CA GLN A 325 22.23 -3.97 -12.90
C GLN A 325 21.53 -2.61 -12.82
N MET A 326 20.82 -2.31 -11.72
CA MET A 326 20.17 -1.01 -11.49
C MET A 326 21.17 0.13 -11.60
N LEU A 327 22.33 -0.02 -10.96
CA LEU A 327 23.42 0.96 -10.98
C LEU A 327 24.04 1.10 -12.38
N GLY A 328 24.25 -0.01 -13.08
CA GLY A 328 24.75 -0.03 -14.45
C GLY A 328 23.82 0.63 -15.46
N GLU A 329 22.51 0.61 -15.22
CA GLU A 329 21.50 1.33 -16.00
C GLU A 329 21.35 2.82 -15.60
N GLY A 330 22.15 3.30 -14.63
CA GLY A 330 22.21 4.71 -14.25
C GLY A 330 21.16 5.16 -13.24
N PHE A 331 20.42 4.22 -12.62
CA PHE A 331 19.49 4.57 -11.54
C PHE A 331 20.26 4.84 -10.25
N LYS A 332 20.02 6.00 -9.63
CA LYS A 332 20.56 6.32 -8.31
C LYS A 332 19.84 5.47 -7.25
N PRO A 333 20.55 4.80 -6.34
CA PRO A 333 19.92 4.09 -5.25
C PRO A 333 19.38 5.06 -4.21
N ASP A 334 18.29 4.66 -3.54
CA ASP A 334 17.74 5.33 -2.37
C ASP A 334 17.93 4.48 -1.09
N ASP A 335 17.43 4.98 0.03
CA ASP A 335 17.41 4.27 1.30
C ASP A 335 16.62 2.95 1.22
N VAL A 336 15.49 2.95 0.51
CA VAL A 336 14.61 1.78 0.44
C VAL A 336 15.27 0.59 -0.26
N VAL A 337 15.97 0.81 -1.39
CA VAL A 337 16.66 -0.30 -2.07
C VAL A 337 17.81 -0.85 -1.24
N TYR A 338 18.49 -0.02 -0.45
CA TYR A 338 19.55 -0.46 0.44
C TYR A 338 19.06 -1.33 1.59
N VAL A 339 17.87 -1.05 2.15
CA VAL A 339 17.21 -1.99 3.07
C VAL A 339 17.01 -3.36 2.42
N GLY A 340 16.58 -3.40 1.16
CA GLY A 340 16.46 -4.63 0.38
C GLY A 340 17.80 -5.36 0.20
N VAL A 341 18.85 -4.64 -0.20
CA VAL A 341 20.22 -5.17 -0.38
C VAL A 341 20.77 -5.77 0.91
N LEU A 342 20.69 -5.03 2.02
CA LEU A 342 21.22 -5.48 3.32
C LEU A 342 20.41 -6.65 3.87
N SER A 343 19.09 -6.66 3.67
CA SER A 343 18.24 -7.82 4.00
C SER A 343 18.63 -9.06 3.18
N ALA A 344 18.98 -8.87 1.90
CA ALA A 344 19.44 -9.95 1.04
C ALA A 344 20.76 -10.55 1.55
N CYS A 345 21.70 -9.69 1.98
CA CYS A 345 22.93 -10.11 2.62
C CYS A 345 22.63 -10.84 3.94
N SER A 346 21.72 -10.31 4.77
CA SER A 346 21.31 -10.93 6.05
C SER A 346 20.76 -12.33 5.84
N HIS A 347 19.79 -12.50 4.94
CA HIS A 347 19.13 -13.80 4.73
C HIS A 347 20.00 -14.82 4.00
N ALA A 348 21.06 -14.38 3.31
CA ALA A 348 22.01 -15.27 2.62
C ALA A 348 23.34 -15.45 3.38
N GLY A 349 23.50 -14.82 4.54
CA GLY A 349 24.74 -14.91 5.34
C GLY A 349 25.96 -14.23 4.69
N LEU A 350 25.74 -13.25 3.81
CA LEU A 350 26.81 -12.58 3.05
C LEU A 350 27.42 -11.41 3.85
N VAL A 351 28.01 -11.71 5.01
CA VAL A 351 28.46 -10.71 6.00
C VAL A 351 29.39 -9.66 5.40
N GLU A 352 30.46 -10.09 4.71
CA GLU A 352 31.41 -9.16 4.09
C GLU A 352 30.76 -8.26 3.04
N LYS A 353 29.89 -8.81 2.18
CA LYS A 353 29.19 -8.04 1.15
C LYS A 353 28.21 -7.06 1.78
N GLY A 354 27.50 -7.46 2.83
CA GLY A 354 26.60 -6.60 3.59
C GLY A 354 27.32 -5.40 4.22
N MET A 355 28.46 -5.63 4.88
CA MET A 355 29.29 -4.56 5.44
C MET A 355 29.79 -3.59 4.35
N ARG A 356 30.31 -4.12 3.22
CA ARG A 356 30.74 -3.27 2.09
C ARG A 356 29.59 -2.46 1.50
N CYS A 357 28.39 -3.05 1.37
CA CYS A 357 27.22 -2.34 0.87
C CYS A 357 26.78 -1.22 1.83
N PHE A 358 26.85 -1.46 3.14
CA PHE A 358 26.54 -0.46 4.17
C PHE A 358 27.51 0.72 4.13
N ASP A 359 28.80 0.46 3.95
CA ASP A 359 29.81 1.52 3.78
C ASP A 359 29.62 2.27 2.47
N ARG A 360 29.38 1.57 1.36
CA ARG A 360 29.08 2.16 0.05
C ARG A 360 27.88 3.09 0.09
N MET A 361 26.81 2.69 0.79
CA MET A 361 25.63 3.52 1.02
C MET A 361 25.99 4.87 1.66
N ARG A 362 26.81 4.83 2.72
CA ARG A 362 27.19 6.00 3.52
C ARG A 362 28.17 6.92 2.79
N PHE A 363 29.22 6.34 2.25
CA PHE A 363 30.39 7.09 1.79
C PHE A 363 30.40 7.37 0.29
N GLU A 364 29.87 6.46 -0.53
CA GLU A 364 29.84 6.66 -1.99
C GLU A 364 28.52 7.30 -2.46
N HIS A 365 27.38 6.82 -1.93
CA HIS A 365 26.06 7.33 -2.34
C HIS A 365 25.52 8.43 -1.42
N GLY A 366 26.17 8.70 -0.29
CA GLY A 366 25.80 9.78 0.63
C GLY A 366 24.43 9.60 1.29
N ILE A 367 23.98 8.36 1.47
CA ILE A 367 22.70 8.03 2.09
C ILE A 367 22.92 7.82 3.60
N GLU A 368 22.24 8.60 4.41
CA GLU A 368 22.30 8.46 5.86
C GLU A 368 21.60 7.17 6.33
N PRO A 369 22.24 6.34 7.17
CA PRO A 369 21.62 5.12 7.66
C PRO A 369 20.41 5.41 8.56
N THR A 370 19.23 5.03 8.08
CA THR A 370 18.02 4.94 8.89
C THR A 370 18.05 3.74 9.87
N ILE A 371 17.11 3.74 10.82
CA ILE A 371 16.94 2.64 11.80
C ILE A 371 16.74 1.26 11.15
N GLN A 372 16.15 1.23 9.94
CA GLN A 372 15.94 -0.01 9.18
C GLN A 372 17.26 -0.61 8.70
N HIS A 373 18.20 0.22 8.22
CA HIS A 373 19.51 -0.26 7.79
C HIS A 373 20.31 -0.85 8.96
N TYR A 374 20.30 -0.19 10.12
CA TYR A 374 20.90 -0.76 11.33
C TYR A 374 20.23 -2.07 11.75
N GLY A 375 18.90 -2.15 11.65
CA GLY A 375 18.16 -3.40 11.88
C GLY A 375 18.63 -4.54 10.99
N CYS A 376 18.83 -4.30 9.69
CA CYS A 376 19.37 -5.30 8.76
C CYS A 376 20.81 -5.71 9.12
N MET A 377 21.66 -4.75 9.53
CA MET A 377 23.05 -5.04 9.91
C MET A 377 23.15 -5.84 11.22
N VAL A 378 22.31 -5.51 12.21
CA VAL A 378 22.22 -6.25 13.48
C VAL A 378 21.70 -7.67 13.22
N ASP A 379 20.70 -7.84 12.36
CA ASP A 379 20.21 -9.16 11.95
C ASP A 379 21.29 -9.97 11.22
N LEU A 380 22.04 -9.34 10.30
CA LEU A 380 23.15 -9.96 9.57
C LEU A 380 24.26 -10.44 10.51
N MET A 381 24.77 -9.56 11.37
CA MET A 381 25.82 -9.88 12.35
C MET A 381 25.33 -10.91 13.36
N GLY A 382 24.08 -10.75 13.82
CA GLY A 382 23.44 -11.64 14.79
C GLY A 382 23.31 -13.07 14.27
N ARG A 383 22.81 -13.25 13.04
CA ARG A 383 22.73 -14.57 12.40
C ARG A 383 24.12 -15.20 12.19
N ALA A 384 25.13 -14.38 11.90
CA ALA A 384 26.51 -14.82 11.74
C ALA A 384 27.23 -15.17 13.06
N GLY A 385 26.62 -14.93 14.23
CA GLY A 385 27.20 -15.19 15.54
C GLY A 385 28.11 -14.07 16.06
N MET A 386 28.17 -12.93 15.36
CA MET A 386 28.92 -11.74 15.77
C MET A 386 28.11 -10.89 16.75
N ILE A 387 27.68 -11.51 17.86
CA ILE A 387 26.71 -10.91 18.79
C ILE A 387 27.28 -9.67 19.49
N ASN A 388 28.57 -9.69 19.84
CA ASN A 388 29.24 -8.56 20.49
C ASN A 388 29.35 -7.37 19.54
N GLU A 389 29.77 -7.61 18.30
CA GLU A 389 29.88 -6.59 17.26
C GLU A 389 28.50 -6.00 16.92
N ALA A 390 27.46 -6.84 16.88
CA ALA A 390 26.08 -6.38 16.71
C ALA A 390 25.66 -5.45 17.87
N PHE A 391 26.03 -5.78 19.11
CA PHE A 391 25.73 -4.95 20.27
C PHE A 391 26.50 -3.62 20.26
N GLU A 392 27.77 -3.63 19.88
CA GLU A 392 28.55 -2.39 19.70
C GLU A 392 28.01 -1.53 18.57
N LEU A 393 27.54 -2.13 17.47
CA LEU A 393 26.87 -1.40 16.39
C LEU A 393 25.62 -0.67 16.92
N ILE A 394 24.80 -1.34 17.74
CA ILE A 394 23.61 -0.73 18.36
C ILE A 394 23.98 0.47 19.23
N LYS A 395 25.05 0.37 20.02
CA LYS A 395 25.53 1.49 20.85
C LYS A 395 26.03 2.67 20.03
N SER A 396 26.58 2.42 18.84
CA SER A 396 27.12 3.44 17.94
C SER A 396 26.06 4.18 17.11
N MET A 397 24.78 3.79 17.21
CA MET A 397 23.71 4.35 16.41
C MET A 397 23.47 5.85 16.72
N PRO A 398 23.25 6.71 15.70
CA PRO A 398 22.94 8.12 15.93
C PRO A 398 21.52 8.36 16.47
N MET A 399 20.67 7.33 16.48
CA MET A 399 19.28 7.38 16.93
C MET A 399 18.99 6.30 17.98
N ALA A 400 17.93 6.51 18.76
CA ALA A 400 17.48 5.54 19.76
C ALA A 400 17.09 4.21 19.09
N PRO A 401 17.64 3.06 19.53
CA PRO A 401 17.26 1.76 19.00
C PRO A 401 15.81 1.43 19.35
N ASN A 402 15.06 0.93 18.36
CA ASN A 402 13.67 0.53 18.54
C ASN A 402 13.55 -0.93 18.96
N ASP A 403 12.31 -1.35 19.13
CA ASP A 403 11.91 -2.69 19.50
C ASP A 403 12.31 -3.75 18.46
N VAL A 404 12.35 -3.42 17.16
CA VAL A 404 12.80 -4.34 16.11
C VAL A 404 14.27 -4.71 16.29
N ILE A 405 15.15 -3.72 16.53
CA ILE A 405 16.59 -3.94 16.71
C ILE A 405 16.89 -4.81 17.92
N TRP A 406 16.30 -4.51 19.07
CA TRP A 406 16.50 -5.31 20.28
C TRP A 406 15.94 -6.72 20.13
N ARG A 407 14.84 -6.92 19.40
CA ARG A 407 14.32 -8.26 19.08
C ARG A 407 15.23 -9.04 18.14
N SER A 408 15.85 -8.39 17.14
CA SER A 408 16.83 -9.04 16.27
C SER A 408 18.04 -9.53 17.07
N LEU A 409 18.54 -8.70 18.00
CA LEU A 409 19.61 -9.11 18.91
C LEU A 409 19.17 -10.27 19.83
N LEU A 410 18.00 -10.15 20.47
CA LEU A 410 17.47 -11.20 21.36
C LEU A 410 17.26 -12.53 20.63
N SER A 411 16.76 -12.49 19.39
CA SER A 411 16.62 -13.69 18.55
C SER A 411 17.97 -14.32 18.25
N SER A 412 19.01 -13.51 18.01
CA SER A 412 20.36 -13.98 17.72
C SER A 412 21.02 -14.57 18.97
N CYS A 413 20.82 -13.94 20.14
CA CYS A 413 21.24 -14.47 21.44
C CYS A 413 20.63 -15.84 21.73
N LYS A 414 19.37 -16.09 21.34
CA LYS A 414 18.78 -17.43 21.41
C LYS A 414 19.54 -18.42 20.54
N VAL A 415 19.70 -18.13 19.25
CA VAL A 415 20.37 -19.05 18.31
C VAL A 415 21.80 -19.41 18.75
N HIS A 416 22.52 -18.44 19.30
CA HIS A 416 23.93 -18.59 19.71
C HIS A 416 24.11 -18.81 21.23
N GLN A 417 23.03 -19.08 21.96
CA GLN A 417 23.03 -19.38 23.40
C GLN A 417 23.73 -18.32 24.28
N ASN A 418 23.68 -17.04 23.89
CA ASN A 418 24.26 -15.95 24.66
C ASN A 418 23.24 -15.40 25.68
N VAL A 419 23.29 -15.92 26.90
CA VAL A 419 22.34 -15.57 27.97
C VAL A 419 22.49 -14.13 28.43
N GLU A 420 23.72 -13.63 28.61
CA GLU A 420 24.00 -12.30 29.16
C GLU A 420 23.45 -11.18 28.27
N LEU A 421 23.79 -11.18 26.98
CA LEU A 421 23.27 -10.18 26.04
C LEU A 421 21.77 -10.38 25.77
N GLY A 422 21.27 -11.63 25.89
CA GLY A 422 19.84 -11.93 25.85
C GLY A 422 19.05 -11.26 26.99
N GLU A 423 19.57 -11.30 28.22
CA GLU A 423 18.97 -10.62 29.38
C GLU A 423 18.94 -9.10 29.19
N ILE A 424 20.05 -8.52 28.69
CA ILE A 424 20.13 -7.07 28.41
C ILE A 424 19.11 -6.66 27.35
N ALA A 425 19.06 -7.37 26.21
CA ALA A 425 18.15 -7.06 25.12
C ALA A 425 16.68 -7.17 25.55
N ALA A 426 16.32 -8.22 26.29
CA ALA A 426 14.96 -8.39 26.83
C ALA A 426 14.62 -7.32 27.87
N GLY A 427 15.56 -6.96 28.74
CA GLY A 427 15.40 -5.88 29.72
C GLY A 427 15.06 -4.54 29.05
N LEU A 428 15.76 -4.20 27.97
CA LEU A 428 15.51 -2.98 27.19
C LEU A 428 14.15 -3.02 26.47
N LEU A 429 13.76 -4.18 25.90
CA LEU A 429 12.41 -4.35 25.33
C LEU A 429 11.30 -4.13 26.37
N PHE A 430 11.48 -4.63 27.59
CA PHE A 430 10.51 -4.43 28.66
C PHE A 430 10.40 -2.96 29.09
N GLN A 431 11.49 -2.19 29.02
CA GLN A 431 11.49 -0.75 29.29
C GLN A 431 10.78 0.05 28.19
N LEU A 432 10.87 -0.40 26.93
CA LEU A 432 10.12 0.18 25.81
C LEU A 432 8.60 -0.09 25.93
N LYS A 433 8.16 -0.88 26.91
CA LYS A 433 6.76 -1.25 27.16
C LYS A 433 6.05 -1.81 25.93
N THR A 434 6.79 -2.53 25.08
CA THR A 434 6.23 -3.21 23.93
C THR A 434 5.36 -4.35 24.44
N GLN A 435 4.03 -4.28 24.23
CA GLN A 435 3.07 -5.30 24.67
C GLN A 435 3.17 -6.59 23.82
N ASN A 436 4.33 -7.23 23.82
CA ASN A 436 4.61 -8.39 22.97
C ASN A 436 5.00 -9.60 23.82
N ALA A 437 4.11 -10.60 23.88
CA ALA A 437 4.34 -11.87 24.56
C ALA A 437 5.57 -12.63 24.00
N GLY A 438 5.90 -12.42 22.72
CA GLY A 438 7.03 -13.07 22.06
C GLY A 438 8.38 -12.77 22.70
N ASP A 439 8.55 -11.58 23.27
CA ASP A 439 9.82 -11.14 23.86
C ASP A 439 10.11 -11.92 25.16
N TYR A 440 9.07 -12.13 25.98
CA TYR A 440 9.12 -12.98 27.17
C TYR A 440 9.37 -14.45 26.82
N LEU A 441 8.71 -14.96 25.79
CA LEU A 441 8.89 -16.34 25.34
C LEU A 441 10.30 -16.57 24.78
N MET A 442 10.88 -15.60 24.07
CA MET A 442 12.25 -15.71 23.58
C MET A 442 13.26 -15.77 24.73
N LEU A 443 13.11 -14.91 25.75
CA LEU A 443 13.94 -14.96 26.95
C LEU A 443 13.74 -16.26 27.74
N SER A 444 12.49 -16.70 27.89
CA SER A 444 12.16 -18.00 28.50
C SER A 444 12.81 -19.17 27.75
N ASN A 445 12.91 -19.10 26.42
CA ASN A 445 13.58 -20.13 25.62
C ASN A 445 15.09 -20.12 25.83
N ILE A 446 15.72 -18.94 25.89
CA ILE A 446 17.14 -18.79 26.24
C ILE A 446 17.44 -19.43 27.60
N TYR A 447 16.59 -19.19 28.61
CA TYR A 447 16.76 -19.81 29.92
C TYR A 447 16.55 -21.33 29.91
N ALA A 448 15.58 -21.82 29.15
CA ALA A 448 15.34 -23.26 29.03
C ALA A 448 16.54 -23.98 28.39
N GLU A 449 17.11 -23.41 27.32
CA GLU A 449 18.32 -23.93 26.68
C GLU A 449 19.55 -23.91 27.62
N ALA A 450 19.62 -22.91 28.51
CA ALA A 450 20.64 -22.83 29.56
C ALA A 450 20.34 -23.69 30.81
N GLY A 451 19.23 -24.44 30.86
CA GLY A 451 18.81 -25.25 32.02
C GLY A 451 18.33 -24.44 33.23
N ARG A 452 18.08 -23.13 33.09
CA ARG A 452 17.66 -22.21 34.15
C ARG A 452 16.13 -22.22 34.34
N TRP A 453 15.56 -23.35 34.74
CA TRP A 453 14.09 -23.54 34.83
C TRP A 453 13.37 -22.61 35.82
N GLN A 454 14.06 -22.16 36.87
CA GLN A 454 13.50 -21.18 37.79
C GLN A 454 13.22 -19.84 37.08
N ASP A 455 14.14 -19.39 36.23
CA ASP A 455 14.00 -18.15 35.47
C ASP A 455 12.96 -18.27 34.35
N VAL A 456 12.83 -19.46 33.75
CA VAL A 456 11.72 -19.81 32.84
C VAL A 456 10.37 -19.56 33.52
N SER A 457 10.18 -20.14 34.71
CA SER A 457 8.96 -19.99 35.48
C SER A 457 8.69 -18.53 35.83
N MET A 458 9.68 -17.80 36.35
CA MET A 458 9.54 -16.38 36.68
C MET A 458 9.19 -15.52 35.46
N THR A 459 9.80 -15.78 34.31
CA THR A 459 9.54 -15.04 33.06
C THR A 459 8.10 -15.25 32.58
N ARG A 460 7.59 -16.49 32.65
CA ARG A 460 6.21 -16.82 32.29
C ARG A 460 5.19 -16.21 33.25
N VAL A 461 5.48 -16.21 34.56
CA VAL A 461 4.65 -15.52 35.55
C VAL A 461 4.59 -14.02 35.27
N LYS A 462 5.74 -13.39 34.99
CA LYS A 462 5.80 -11.96 34.64
C LYS A 462 4.95 -11.64 33.40
N MET A 463 5.03 -12.47 32.36
CA MET A 463 4.18 -12.34 31.16
C MET A 463 2.69 -12.44 31.51
N ALA A 464 2.30 -13.42 32.31
CA ALA A 464 0.91 -13.61 32.74
C ALA A 464 0.38 -12.42 33.58
N CYS A 465 1.20 -11.90 34.52
CA CYS A 465 0.85 -10.73 35.32
C CYS A 465 0.65 -9.46 34.49
N THR A 466 1.30 -9.35 33.32
CA THR A 466 1.09 -8.24 32.37
C THR A 466 -0.15 -8.40 31.49
N GLY A 467 -0.91 -9.49 31.62
CA GLY A 467 -2.09 -9.77 30.81
C GLY A 467 -1.79 -10.16 29.35
N LEU A 468 -0.52 -10.44 29.03
CA LEU A 468 -0.10 -10.80 27.69
C LEU A 468 -0.37 -12.28 27.42
N SER A 469 -1.01 -12.57 26.30
CA SER A 469 -1.22 -13.93 25.80
C SER A 469 -0.58 -14.11 24.43
N GLN A 470 -0.09 -15.32 24.16
CA GLN A 470 0.51 -15.64 22.88
C GLN A 470 -0.57 -15.89 21.83
N VAL A 471 -0.44 -15.26 20.66
CA VAL A 471 -1.24 -15.62 19.48
C VAL A 471 -0.80 -17.03 19.02
N PRO A 472 -1.73 -18.00 18.91
CA PRO A 472 -1.40 -19.34 18.47
C PRO A 472 -0.73 -19.36 17.09
N GLY A 473 0.28 -20.21 16.93
CA GLY A 473 0.90 -20.47 15.64
C GLY A 473 -0.09 -21.15 14.70
N SER A 474 -0.28 -20.57 13.53
CA SER A 474 -1.21 -21.03 12.51
C SER A 474 -0.55 -21.11 11.15
N SER A 475 -1.02 -22.06 10.35
CA SER A 475 -0.64 -22.21 8.95
C SER A 475 -1.89 -22.19 8.09
N SER A 476 -1.87 -21.45 6.98
CA SER A 476 -2.97 -21.36 6.05
C SER A 476 -2.56 -21.77 4.64
N VAL A 477 -3.52 -22.34 3.91
CA VAL A 477 -3.39 -22.74 2.50
C VAL A 477 -4.63 -22.31 1.74
N GLU A 478 -4.46 -21.84 0.51
CA GLU A 478 -5.56 -21.58 -0.42
C GLU A 478 -5.77 -22.79 -1.33
N VAL A 479 -6.97 -23.37 -1.29
CA VAL A 479 -7.37 -24.48 -2.16
C VAL A 479 -8.75 -24.16 -2.73
N LYS A 480 -8.90 -24.25 -4.06
CA LYS A 480 -10.16 -23.95 -4.76
C LYS A 480 -10.73 -22.56 -4.37
N ARG A 481 -9.86 -21.54 -4.25
CA ARG A 481 -10.19 -20.15 -3.86
C ARG A 481 -10.76 -19.99 -2.44
N LYS A 482 -10.56 -20.98 -1.58
CA LYS A 482 -10.91 -20.90 -0.16
C LYS A 482 -9.65 -21.02 0.67
N VAL A 483 -9.50 -20.13 1.65
CA VAL A 483 -8.41 -20.19 2.63
C VAL A 483 -8.80 -21.14 3.75
N HIS A 484 -7.97 -22.16 3.98
CA HIS A 484 -8.08 -23.11 5.08
C HIS A 484 -6.97 -22.80 6.08
N LYS A 485 -7.33 -22.56 7.34
CA LYS A 485 -6.40 -22.23 8.42
C LYS A 485 -6.36 -23.39 9.41
N PHE A 486 -5.15 -23.75 9.83
CA PHE A 486 -4.90 -24.84 10.76
C PHE A 486 -4.13 -24.32 11.98
N LEU A 487 -4.52 -24.78 13.16
CA LEU A 487 -3.75 -24.66 14.39
C LEU A 487 -3.00 -25.97 14.70
N SER A 488 -2.02 -25.94 15.59
CA SER A 488 -1.41 -27.19 16.04
C SER A 488 -2.43 -28.02 16.82
N ASN A 489 -2.48 -29.33 16.61
CA ASN A 489 -3.52 -30.24 17.13
C ASN A 489 -4.95 -29.87 16.72
N ASP A 490 -5.15 -29.14 15.63
CA ASP A 490 -6.48 -28.75 15.18
C ASP A 490 -7.30 -29.97 14.75
N LYS A 491 -8.50 -30.09 15.31
CA LYS A 491 -9.50 -31.12 14.96
C LYS A 491 -10.85 -30.51 14.55
N SER A 492 -10.91 -29.18 14.42
CA SER A 492 -12.13 -28.43 14.09
C SER A 492 -12.49 -28.49 12.60
N HIS A 493 -11.52 -28.80 11.74
CA HIS A 493 -11.75 -28.88 10.30
C HIS A 493 -12.74 -30.01 9.96
N PRO A 494 -13.73 -29.80 9.07
CA PRO A 494 -14.73 -30.83 8.73
C PRO A 494 -14.15 -32.15 8.21
N GLN A 495 -12.99 -32.08 7.56
CA GLN A 495 -12.25 -33.24 7.02
C GLN A 495 -11.07 -33.64 7.91
N CYS A 496 -11.20 -33.51 9.24
CA CYS A 496 -10.09 -33.78 10.14
C CYS A 496 -9.62 -35.24 10.07
N TYR A 497 -10.52 -36.20 9.87
CA TYR A 497 -10.15 -37.61 9.77
C TYR A 497 -9.20 -37.86 8.59
N GLU A 498 -9.55 -37.40 7.39
CA GLU A 498 -8.75 -37.59 6.18
C GLU A 498 -7.39 -36.87 6.27
N ILE A 499 -7.36 -35.68 6.91
CA ILE A 499 -6.11 -34.93 7.12
C ILE A 499 -5.17 -35.70 8.05
N TYR A 500 -5.67 -36.26 9.14
CA TYR A 500 -4.83 -37.03 10.08
C TYR A 500 -4.42 -38.39 9.50
N GLU A 501 -5.27 -39.02 8.69
CA GLU A 501 -4.89 -40.22 7.94
C GLU A 501 -3.72 -39.93 6.98
N MET A 502 -3.80 -38.85 6.21
CA MET A 502 -2.71 -38.40 5.34
C MET A 502 -1.45 -38.05 6.14
N LEU A 503 -1.59 -37.38 7.30
CA LEU A 503 -0.47 -37.08 8.18
C LEU A 503 0.23 -38.36 8.65
N HIS A 504 -0.52 -39.40 9.02
CA HIS A 504 0.05 -40.70 9.39
C HIS A 504 0.77 -41.39 8.22
N GLN A 505 0.22 -41.31 7.00
CA GLN A 505 0.88 -41.81 5.79
C GLN A 505 2.21 -41.09 5.53
N MET A 506 2.21 -39.76 5.63
CA MET A 506 3.40 -38.92 5.48
C MET A 506 4.47 -39.29 6.52
N GLU A 507 4.09 -39.40 7.79
CA GLU A 507 5.00 -39.80 8.87
C GLU A 507 5.56 -41.20 8.69
N TRP A 508 4.76 -42.13 8.18
CA TRP A 508 5.20 -43.49 7.90
C TRP A 508 6.27 -43.51 6.80
N GLN A 509 6.06 -42.79 5.69
CA GLN A 509 7.05 -42.70 4.62
C GLN A 509 8.34 -42.00 5.07
N LEU A 510 8.20 -40.91 5.84
CA LEU A 510 9.34 -40.18 6.39
C LEU A 510 10.25 -41.04 7.27
N LYS A 511 9.69 -42.00 8.02
CA LYS A 511 10.50 -42.93 8.82
C LYS A 511 11.41 -43.81 7.97
N PHE A 512 10.99 -44.19 6.75
CA PHE A 512 11.86 -44.93 5.82
C PHE A 512 13.01 -44.09 5.28
N GLU A 513 12.78 -42.79 5.10
CA GLU A 513 13.81 -41.82 4.71
C GLU A 513 14.71 -41.37 5.88
N GLY A 514 14.57 -41.98 7.07
CA GLY A 514 15.40 -41.70 8.24
C GLY A 514 15.04 -40.42 9.01
N TYR A 515 13.85 -39.85 8.79
CA TYR A 515 13.37 -38.71 9.56
C TYR A 515 13.02 -39.10 11.00
N TYR A 516 13.55 -38.33 11.94
CA TYR A 516 13.15 -38.37 13.35
C TYR A 516 12.81 -36.95 13.82
N PRO A 517 11.66 -36.74 14.51
CA PRO A 517 11.29 -35.43 15.02
C PRO A 517 12.36 -34.85 15.95
N ASP A 518 12.74 -33.60 15.72
CA ASP A 518 13.74 -32.89 16.53
C ASP A 518 13.10 -32.40 17.85
N THR A 519 13.14 -33.24 18.89
CA THR A 519 12.54 -32.93 20.20
C THR A 519 13.22 -31.78 20.94
N SER A 520 14.44 -31.38 20.54
CA SER A 520 15.12 -30.20 21.09
C SER A 520 14.36 -28.90 20.85
N GLN A 521 13.50 -28.87 19.82
CA GLN A 521 12.66 -27.71 19.50
C GLN A 521 11.52 -27.49 20.50
N VAL A 522 11.23 -28.46 21.36
CA VAL A 522 10.18 -28.36 22.38
C VAL A 522 10.83 -27.97 23.71
N LEU A 523 10.89 -26.66 23.95
CA LEU A 523 11.48 -26.05 25.16
C LEU A 523 10.48 -26.07 26.34
N LEU A 524 9.97 -27.26 26.64
CA LEU A 524 9.11 -27.56 27.77
C LEU A 524 9.73 -28.70 28.58
N ASP A 525 9.64 -28.59 29.89
CA ASP A 525 10.05 -29.65 30.82
C ASP A 525 8.93 -30.72 30.89
N VAL A 526 8.89 -31.55 29.86
CA VAL A 526 7.94 -32.64 29.64
C VAL A 526 8.69 -33.86 29.09
N ASP A 527 8.08 -35.04 29.18
CA ASP A 527 8.73 -36.25 28.68
C ASP A 527 8.88 -36.25 27.14
N GLU A 528 9.81 -37.07 26.65
CA GLU A 528 10.17 -37.12 25.23
C GLU A 528 9.01 -37.59 24.32
N GLU A 529 8.07 -38.38 24.83
CA GLU A 529 6.91 -38.82 24.06
C GLU A 529 5.92 -37.65 23.88
N GLU A 530 5.70 -36.88 24.94
CA GLU A 530 4.88 -35.67 24.88
C GLU A 530 5.48 -34.61 23.94
N LYS A 531 6.82 -34.49 23.88
CA LYS A 531 7.51 -33.62 22.91
C LYS A 531 7.25 -34.08 21.47
N ARG A 532 7.36 -35.38 21.19
CA ARG A 532 7.08 -35.95 19.85
C ARG A 532 5.64 -35.73 19.42
N GLN A 533 4.68 -35.92 20.32
CA GLN A 533 3.25 -35.70 20.03
C GLN A 533 2.93 -34.23 19.73
N ARG A 534 3.64 -33.27 20.33
CA ARG A 534 3.47 -31.85 19.98
C ARG A 534 4.00 -31.51 18.59
N LEU A 535 5.09 -32.17 18.18
CA LEU A 535 5.71 -31.96 16.87
C LEU A 535 4.95 -32.64 15.72
N SER A 536 4.31 -33.79 15.96
CA SER A 536 3.60 -34.55 14.93
C SER A 536 2.46 -33.75 14.30
N SER A 537 1.72 -33.00 15.12
CA SER A 537 0.52 -32.26 14.74
C SER A 537 0.73 -30.75 14.59
N HIS A 538 1.94 -30.33 14.22
CA HIS A 538 2.21 -28.93 13.88
C HIS A 538 1.30 -28.44 12.75
N SER A 539 0.81 -27.20 12.86
CA SER A 539 -0.12 -26.62 11.88
C SER A 539 0.39 -26.68 10.43
N GLN A 540 1.70 -26.59 10.20
CA GLN A 540 2.28 -26.72 8.86
C GLN A 540 2.11 -28.13 8.29
N LYS A 541 2.29 -29.17 9.12
CA LYS A 541 2.16 -30.56 8.68
C LYS A 541 0.70 -30.86 8.30
N LEU A 542 -0.25 -30.35 9.07
CA LEU A 542 -1.68 -30.41 8.74
C LEU A 542 -2.01 -29.68 7.43
N ALA A 543 -1.43 -28.49 7.21
CA ALA A 543 -1.62 -27.74 5.98
C ALA A 543 -1.04 -28.48 4.75
N ILE A 544 0.13 -29.12 4.88
CA ILE A 544 0.71 -29.95 3.81
C ILE A 544 -0.18 -31.17 3.54
N ALA A 545 -0.61 -31.88 4.58
CA ALA A 545 -1.50 -33.04 4.45
C ALA A 545 -2.80 -32.67 3.72
N PHE A 546 -3.45 -31.58 4.15
CA PHE A 546 -4.64 -31.07 3.47
C PHE A 546 -4.38 -30.72 2.00
N SER A 547 -3.22 -30.09 1.71
CA SER A 547 -2.83 -29.73 0.35
C SER A 547 -2.64 -30.95 -0.53
N LEU A 548 -1.95 -31.98 -0.04
CA LEU A 548 -1.69 -33.23 -0.78
C LEU A 548 -2.99 -33.95 -1.16
N ILE A 549 -4.01 -33.92 -0.29
CA ILE A 549 -5.32 -34.51 -0.57
C ILE A 549 -6.06 -33.76 -1.69
N HIS A 550 -5.97 -32.43 -1.71
CA HIS A 550 -6.89 -31.60 -2.51
C HIS A 550 -6.28 -30.97 -3.76
N THR A 551 -4.99 -31.18 -4.02
CA THR A 551 -4.29 -30.60 -5.17
C THR A 551 -3.67 -31.69 -6.03
N SER A 552 -3.64 -31.46 -7.35
CA SER A 552 -3.11 -32.43 -8.30
C SER A 552 -1.62 -32.70 -8.08
N GLN A 553 -1.17 -33.91 -8.39
CA GLN A 553 0.25 -34.26 -8.42
C GLN A 553 1.05 -33.26 -9.27
N GLY A 554 2.27 -32.94 -8.82
CA GLY A 554 3.15 -31.95 -9.47
C GLY A 554 2.78 -30.48 -9.28
N SER A 555 1.63 -30.13 -8.68
CA SER A 555 1.29 -28.71 -8.43
C SER A 555 2.06 -28.13 -7.23
N THR A 556 2.47 -26.86 -7.28
CA THR A 556 3.15 -26.23 -6.13
C THR A 556 2.20 -26.05 -4.95
N ILE A 557 2.60 -26.50 -3.76
CA ILE A 557 1.89 -26.25 -2.49
C ILE A 557 2.36 -24.90 -1.93
N ARG A 558 1.43 -24.02 -1.54
CA ARG A 558 1.76 -22.70 -0.97
C ARG A 558 1.13 -22.54 0.40
N ILE A 559 1.96 -22.33 1.41
CA ILE A 559 1.54 -22.21 2.82
C ILE A 559 2.00 -20.87 3.36
N ALA A 560 1.11 -20.16 4.04
CA ALA A 560 1.45 -18.96 4.80
C ALA A 560 1.39 -19.25 6.31
N ARG A 561 2.33 -18.72 7.07
CA ARG A 561 2.42 -18.89 8.52
C ARG A 561 2.56 -17.55 9.22
N ASN A 562 1.98 -17.43 10.41
CA ASN A 562 2.15 -16.24 11.27
C ASN A 562 3.34 -16.35 12.25
N VAL A 563 4.09 -17.45 12.19
CA VAL A 563 5.25 -17.73 13.06
C VAL A 563 6.46 -18.12 12.21
N ARG A 564 7.67 -17.87 12.74
CA ARG A 564 8.92 -18.34 12.14
C ARG A 564 8.93 -19.87 12.09
N MET A 565 9.53 -20.43 11.06
CA MET A 565 9.64 -21.89 10.93
C MET A 565 10.71 -22.46 11.86
N CYS A 566 10.38 -23.54 12.59
CA CYS A 566 11.33 -24.32 13.38
C CYS A 566 12.13 -25.30 12.51
N SER A 567 13.27 -25.79 13.04
CA SER A 567 14.15 -26.76 12.36
C SER A 567 13.38 -28.03 11.94
N ASP A 568 12.55 -28.57 12.84
CA ASP A 568 11.76 -29.77 12.59
C ASP A 568 10.85 -29.63 11.35
N CYS A 569 10.05 -28.57 11.30
CA CYS A 569 9.17 -28.30 10.16
C CYS A 569 9.97 -28.06 8.87
N HIS A 570 11.15 -27.45 8.96
CA HIS A 570 12.00 -27.21 7.79
C HIS A 570 12.54 -28.53 7.21
N THR A 571 13.13 -29.38 8.05
CA THR A 571 13.60 -30.73 7.65
C THR A 571 12.46 -31.60 7.16
N TYR A 572 11.32 -31.56 7.84
CA TYR A 572 10.10 -32.27 7.42
C TYR A 572 9.68 -31.87 5.99
N SER A 573 9.60 -30.56 5.72
CA SER A 573 9.19 -30.06 4.39
C SER A 573 10.18 -30.39 3.28
N LYS A 574 11.49 -30.42 3.57
CA LYS A 574 12.50 -30.89 2.61
C LYS A 574 12.22 -32.34 2.19
N LEU A 575 12.07 -33.24 3.15
CA LEU A 575 11.87 -34.65 2.86
C LEU A 575 10.52 -34.91 2.16
N ILE A 576 9.46 -34.23 2.58
CA ILE A 576 8.16 -34.33 1.90
C ILE A 576 8.24 -33.85 0.45
N SER A 577 9.05 -32.81 0.15
CA SER A 577 9.22 -32.35 -1.23
C SER A 577 9.78 -33.43 -2.16
N VAL A 578 10.64 -34.32 -1.62
CA VAL A 578 11.20 -35.49 -2.33
C VAL A 578 10.15 -36.59 -2.43
N ILE A 579 9.60 -37.02 -1.29
CA ILE A 579 8.72 -38.19 -1.20
C ILE A 579 7.49 -38.05 -2.11
N TYR A 580 6.90 -36.86 -2.16
CA TYR A 580 5.68 -36.61 -2.93
C TYR A 580 5.93 -35.91 -4.27
N GLU A 581 7.19 -35.62 -4.61
CA GLU A 581 7.60 -34.93 -5.84
C GLU A 581 6.83 -33.59 -6.01
N ARG A 582 6.81 -32.78 -4.94
CA ARG A 582 6.10 -31.49 -4.90
C ARG A 582 7.05 -30.37 -4.53
N GLU A 583 6.98 -29.28 -5.26
CA GLU A 583 7.48 -27.99 -4.77
C GLU A 583 6.56 -27.49 -3.65
N ILE A 584 7.15 -27.15 -2.50
CA ILE A 584 6.43 -26.59 -1.35
C ILE A 584 7.02 -25.23 -1.04
N ILE A 585 6.19 -24.19 -1.12
CA ILE A 585 6.58 -22.82 -0.81
C ILE A 585 5.93 -22.44 0.51
N VAL A 586 6.73 -22.18 1.53
CA VAL A 586 6.26 -21.74 2.84
C VAL A 586 6.70 -20.31 3.09
N LYS A 587 5.74 -19.39 3.19
CA LYS A 587 5.96 -18.04 3.69
C LYS A 587 5.89 -18.07 5.21
N ASP A 588 7.00 -17.88 5.88
CA ASP A 588 7.00 -17.62 7.33
C ASP A 588 6.86 -16.11 7.61
N ARG A 589 7.09 -15.68 8.85
CA ARG A 589 6.95 -14.27 9.23
C ARG A 589 7.87 -13.33 8.44
N ASN A 590 9.04 -13.82 8.03
CA ASN A 590 10.12 -12.99 7.49
C ASN A 590 10.48 -13.34 6.04
N VAL A 591 10.44 -14.62 5.66
CA VAL A 591 10.98 -15.10 4.39
C VAL A 591 10.13 -16.22 3.77
N PHE A 592 10.37 -16.48 2.49
CA PHE A 592 9.88 -17.63 1.76
C PHE A 592 10.93 -18.72 1.72
N HIS A 593 10.46 -19.93 1.99
CA HIS A 593 11.20 -21.17 1.88
C HIS A 593 10.67 -21.94 0.69
N HIS A 594 11.52 -22.17 -0.30
CA HIS A 594 11.19 -22.97 -1.49
C HIS A 594 11.80 -24.34 -1.33
N PHE A 595 10.99 -25.30 -0.91
CA PHE A 595 11.38 -26.69 -0.77
C PHE A 595 11.20 -27.42 -2.09
N ARG A 596 12.30 -27.92 -2.62
CA ARG A 596 12.32 -28.67 -3.87
C ARG A 596 13.47 -29.67 -3.85
N ASP A 597 13.15 -30.92 -4.19
CA ASP A 597 14.12 -32.01 -4.33
C ASP A 597 15.04 -32.15 -3.09
N GLY A 598 14.47 -31.97 -1.89
CA GLY A 598 15.18 -32.13 -0.61
C GLY A 598 16.00 -30.91 -0.18
N THR A 599 16.02 -29.85 -0.98
CA THR A 599 16.73 -28.60 -0.70
C THR A 599 15.76 -27.47 -0.39
N CYS A 600 16.26 -26.41 0.25
CA CYS A 600 15.51 -25.18 0.49
C CYS A 600 16.27 -23.98 -0.06
N SER A 601 15.56 -22.97 -0.58
CA SER A 601 16.15 -21.72 -1.07
C SER A 601 17.01 -20.99 -0.04
N CYS A 602 16.74 -21.16 1.26
CA CYS A 602 17.52 -20.53 2.34
C CYS A 602 18.87 -21.23 2.63
N LYS A 603 19.14 -22.41 2.04
CA LYS A 603 20.37 -23.20 2.28
C LYS A 603 20.65 -23.47 3.76
N ASP A 604 19.59 -23.73 4.53
CA ASP A 604 19.64 -23.92 5.99
C ASP A 604 20.08 -22.71 6.80
N TYR A 605 20.02 -21.52 6.21
CA TYR A 605 20.35 -20.26 6.85
C TYR A 605 19.10 -19.36 6.90
N TRP A 606 18.31 -19.40 8.00
CA TRP A 606 17.04 -18.66 8.09
C TRP A 606 16.67 -18.16 9.48
#